data_AF-A0A9D5EQP8-F1
#
_entry.id   AF-A0A9D5EQP8-F1
#
_cell.length_a   1.000
_cell.length_b   1.000
_cell.length_c   1.000
_cell.angle_alpha   90.00
_cell.angle_beta   90.00
_cell.angle_gamma   90.00
#
_symmetry.space_group_name_H-M   'P 1'
#
loop_
_entity.id
_entity.type
_entity.pdbx_description
1 polymer ?
#
loop_
_entity_poly.entity_id
_entity_poly.type
_entity_poly.pdbx_seq_one_letter_code
_entity_poly.pdbx_strand_id
1 'polypeptide(L)'
;MLNAAFAVLLLAPVAGQDTTPEQVFEKRIAPIFKSPNPSSCVQCHLVGVDLKNYIRPSSKETFLSLRDQGLVDLDKPEKSRILALIDMGKTEKGAAAVHQKNRNAEIEAFTAWIKACCADKELRDAPKLKVEDLAKPPRPVEVIRHARKDQLLESFTNSVWAMRFRCMSCHIEGSSENKKLVAENGDRVSWFKAGGPEATLKYLMDSKLIDAKEPAKSLLLLKPLNEVKHAGGTKFILGDRGYKAFRGFIEDYAKIMADKYETAADLPKKETMQAFGTDIWLKIANTPPAWADKLVQVKVFAWDATKKTWETEPTASTDRKVWGQGKLFQHTLTLAAAPGSARAKAWKSKPDLPNGKYLVRAYLDDGKLAKDWTAELGAGDFVGEAEVTSAWPAGYGKMTTLDGSKVKKP
;
A
#
# COMPACT_ATOMS: atom_id res chain seq x y z
N MET A 1 -52.33 68.93 14.26
CA MET A 1 -52.24 68.84 12.79
C MET A 1 -50.78 69.14 12.46
N LEU A 2 -49.94 68.30 11.86
CA LEU A 2 -50.08 67.08 11.06
C LEU A 2 -48.79 66.26 11.30
N ASN A 3 -48.91 64.97 11.64
CA ASN A 3 -47.77 64.04 11.68
C ASN A 3 -47.43 63.62 10.25
N ALA A 4 -46.19 63.87 9.80
CA ALA A 4 -45.66 63.32 8.55
C ALA A 4 -44.87 62.04 8.86
N ALA A 5 -45.47 60.88 8.58
CA ALA A 5 -44.82 59.59 8.67
C ALA A 5 -43.97 59.34 7.42
N PHE A 6 -42.65 59.30 7.58
CA PHE A 6 -41.72 58.78 6.57
C PHE A 6 -41.72 57.25 6.63
N ALA A 7 -42.33 56.60 5.65
CA ALA A 7 -42.18 55.17 5.42
C ALA A 7 -40.89 54.91 4.62
N VAL A 8 -39.83 54.47 5.31
CA VAL A 8 -38.64 53.92 4.66
C VAL A 8 -38.95 52.48 4.27
N LEU A 9 -39.14 52.24 2.96
CA LEU A 9 -39.27 50.91 2.39
C LEU A 9 -37.88 50.25 2.40
N LEU A 10 -37.61 49.39 3.39
CA LEU A 10 -36.45 48.50 3.38
C LEU A 10 -36.68 47.38 2.36
N LEU A 11 -36.16 47.56 1.14
CA LEU A 11 -36.00 46.48 0.18
C LEU A 11 -34.87 45.56 0.65
N ALA A 12 -35.23 44.45 1.28
CA ALA A 12 -34.29 43.34 1.47
C ALA A 12 -33.94 42.73 0.10
N PRO A 13 -32.66 42.45 -0.21
CA PRO A 13 -32.31 41.73 -1.41
C PRO A 13 -32.82 40.29 -1.31
N VAL A 14 -33.78 39.94 -2.17
CA VAL A 14 -34.17 38.54 -2.41
C VAL A 14 -32.96 37.85 -3.04
N ALA A 15 -32.29 37.00 -2.27
CA ALA A 15 -31.33 36.06 -2.83
C ALA A 15 -32.09 35.16 -3.83
N GLY A 16 -31.86 35.35 -5.12
CA GLY A 16 -32.51 34.58 -6.17
C GLY A 16 -32.30 33.07 -5.94
N GLN A 17 -33.41 32.33 -5.81
CA GLN A 17 -33.38 30.87 -5.86
C GLN A 17 -32.82 30.48 -7.23
N ASP A 18 -31.79 29.64 -7.26
CA ASP A 18 -31.29 29.07 -8.51
C ASP A 18 -32.41 28.18 -9.10
N THR A 19 -33.09 28.63 -10.17
CA THR A 19 -34.38 28.08 -10.61
C THR A 19 -34.28 26.91 -11.60
N THR A 20 -33.13 26.68 -12.23
CA THR A 20 -32.94 25.62 -13.24
C THR A 20 -31.68 24.78 -12.97
N PRO A 21 -31.64 23.51 -13.42
CA PRO A 21 -30.43 22.68 -13.35
C PRO A 21 -29.18 23.37 -13.89
N GLU A 22 -29.29 24.05 -15.04
CA GLU A 22 -28.22 24.80 -15.69
C GLU A 22 -27.69 25.94 -14.82
N GLN A 23 -28.57 26.73 -14.19
CA GLN A 23 -28.15 27.79 -13.28
C GLN A 23 -27.40 27.25 -12.06
N VAL A 24 -27.88 26.15 -11.47
CA VAL A 24 -27.21 25.50 -10.35
C VAL A 24 -25.84 24.96 -10.78
N PHE A 25 -25.76 24.35 -11.97
CA PHE A 25 -24.51 23.84 -12.54
C PHE A 25 -23.47 24.94 -12.74
N GLU A 26 -23.81 26.02 -13.44
CA GLU A 26 -22.88 27.12 -13.72
C GLU A 26 -22.40 27.81 -12.45
N LYS A 27 -23.27 27.97 -11.46
CA LYS A 27 -22.94 28.66 -10.21
C LYS A 27 -22.16 27.79 -9.23
N ARG A 28 -22.42 26.46 -9.19
CA ARG A 28 -21.90 25.58 -8.14
C ARG A 28 -20.95 24.48 -8.62
N ILE A 29 -21.20 23.89 -9.80
CA ILE A 29 -20.42 22.77 -10.34
C ILE A 29 -19.29 23.27 -11.24
N ALA A 30 -19.58 24.19 -12.16
CA ALA A 30 -18.59 24.73 -13.10
C ALA A 30 -17.35 25.33 -12.40
N PRO A 31 -17.45 26.00 -11.23
CA PRO A 31 -16.26 26.45 -10.49
C PRO A 31 -15.37 25.31 -9.98
N ILE A 32 -15.95 24.17 -9.58
CA ILE A 32 -15.19 22.97 -9.20
C ILE A 32 -14.45 22.43 -10.43
N PHE A 33 -15.13 22.37 -11.57
CA PHE A 33 -14.55 21.92 -12.83
C PHE A 33 -13.38 22.79 -13.29
N LYS A 34 -13.54 24.11 -13.21
CA LYS A 34 -12.55 25.11 -13.65
C LYS A 34 -11.43 25.35 -12.62
N SER A 35 -11.57 24.86 -11.38
CA SER A 35 -10.56 25.07 -10.34
C SER A 35 -9.23 24.41 -10.72
N PRO A 36 -8.08 25.05 -10.50
CA PRO A 36 -6.79 24.38 -10.63
C PRO A 36 -6.50 23.43 -9.46
N ASN A 37 -7.25 23.54 -8.35
CA ASN A 37 -7.04 22.72 -7.18
C ASN A 37 -7.58 21.29 -7.39
N PRO A 38 -6.95 20.28 -6.78
CA PRO A 38 -7.48 18.93 -6.79
C PRO A 38 -8.75 18.81 -5.94
N SER A 39 -9.65 17.94 -6.37
CA SER A 39 -10.88 17.60 -5.65
C SER A 39 -10.63 16.79 -4.38
N SER A 40 -11.67 16.58 -3.58
CA SER A 40 -11.58 15.71 -2.40
C SER A 40 -11.27 14.23 -2.71
N CYS A 41 -11.39 13.80 -3.97
CA CYS A 41 -11.07 12.45 -4.43
C CYS A 41 -9.58 12.10 -4.28
N VAL A 42 -8.68 13.08 -4.35
CA VAL A 42 -7.23 12.85 -4.18
C VAL A 42 -6.83 12.54 -2.74
N GLN A 43 -7.78 12.66 -1.79
CA GLN A 43 -7.56 12.21 -0.42
C GLN A 43 -7.37 10.69 -0.37
N CYS A 44 -8.10 9.93 -1.20
CA CYS A 44 -8.02 8.46 -1.21
C CYS A 44 -7.19 7.90 -2.38
N HIS A 45 -7.15 8.61 -3.51
CA HIS A 45 -6.42 8.21 -4.70
C HIS A 45 -5.11 8.99 -4.83
N LEU A 46 -4.01 8.29 -5.12
CA LEU A 46 -2.71 8.95 -5.31
C LEU A 46 -2.65 9.71 -6.64
N VAL A 47 -3.24 9.13 -7.68
CA VAL A 47 -3.30 9.68 -9.04
C VAL A 47 -4.57 9.19 -9.79
N GLY A 48 -4.83 9.76 -10.97
CA GLY A 48 -5.75 9.19 -11.97
C GLY A 48 -7.25 9.37 -11.68
N VAL A 49 -7.63 9.80 -10.48
CA VAL A 49 -9.02 10.09 -10.11
C VAL A 49 -9.16 11.49 -9.56
N ASP A 50 -9.97 12.28 -10.25
CA ASP A 50 -10.47 13.57 -9.78
C ASP A 50 -11.98 13.66 -10.05
N LEU A 51 -12.70 14.43 -9.24
CA LEU A 51 -14.12 14.69 -9.43
C LEU A 51 -14.42 15.27 -10.83
N LYS A 52 -13.49 16.01 -11.41
CA LYS A 52 -13.58 16.56 -12.78
C LYS A 52 -13.73 15.49 -13.85
N ASN A 53 -13.25 14.27 -13.61
CA ASN A 53 -13.40 13.16 -14.54
C ASN A 53 -14.88 12.76 -14.73
N TYR A 54 -15.76 13.21 -13.84
CA TYR A 54 -17.19 12.95 -13.83
C TYR A 54 -18.02 14.15 -14.33
N ILE A 55 -17.38 15.23 -14.80
CA ILE A 55 -18.05 16.46 -15.26
C ILE A 55 -17.83 16.63 -16.77
N ARG A 56 -18.91 16.92 -17.51
CA ARG A 56 -18.91 17.27 -18.94
C ARG A 56 -19.10 18.78 -19.12
N PRO A 57 -18.89 19.33 -20.33
CA PRO A 57 -19.01 20.77 -20.57
C PRO A 57 -20.37 21.39 -20.21
N SER A 58 -21.46 20.60 -20.22
CA SER A 58 -22.80 21.07 -19.87
C SER A 58 -23.44 20.32 -18.69
N SER A 59 -24.41 20.98 -18.04
CA SER A 59 -25.28 20.40 -17.00
C SER A 59 -25.96 19.13 -17.51
N LYS A 60 -26.67 19.22 -18.64
CA LYS A 60 -27.37 18.09 -19.26
C LYS A 60 -26.46 16.90 -19.50
N GLU A 61 -25.34 17.07 -20.19
CA GLU A 61 -24.42 15.95 -20.48
C GLU A 61 -23.84 15.33 -19.21
N THR A 62 -23.50 16.16 -18.21
CA THR A 62 -22.99 15.68 -16.93
C THR A 62 -24.06 14.83 -16.23
N PHE A 63 -25.28 15.33 -16.13
CA PHE A 63 -26.37 14.62 -15.46
C PHE A 63 -26.70 13.30 -16.15
N LEU A 64 -26.91 13.32 -17.48
CA LEU A 64 -27.21 12.11 -18.25
C LEU A 64 -26.09 11.09 -18.10
N SER A 65 -24.83 11.53 -18.16
CA SER A 65 -23.70 10.64 -17.96
C SER A 65 -23.69 9.95 -16.59
N LEU A 66 -23.95 10.68 -15.51
CA LEU A 66 -23.97 10.10 -14.17
C LEU A 66 -25.20 9.20 -13.96
N ARG A 67 -26.36 9.60 -14.46
CA ARG A 67 -27.60 8.81 -14.46
C ARG A 67 -27.39 7.48 -15.19
N ASP A 68 -26.85 7.52 -16.40
CA ASP A 68 -26.71 6.35 -17.27
C ASP A 68 -25.68 5.33 -16.73
N GLN A 69 -24.73 5.81 -15.91
CA GLN A 69 -23.79 4.98 -15.16
C GLN A 69 -24.35 4.44 -13.83
N GLY A 70 -25.59 4.79 -13.47
CA GLY A 70 -26.20 4.44 -12.18
C GLY A 70 -25.53 5.14 -10.99
N LEU A 71 -24.90 6.30 -11.21
CA LEU A 71 -24.29 7.12 -10.15
C LEU A 71 -25.28 8.09 -9.51
N VAL A 72 -26.39 8.38 -10.19
CA VAL A 72 -27.52 9.17 -9.69
C VAL A 72 -28.70 8.25 -9.42
N ASP A 73 -29.30 8.40 -8.23
CA ASP A 73 -30.58 7.80 -7.90
C ASP A 73 -31.68 8.83 -8.23
N LEU A 74 -32.49 8.53 -9.25
CA LEU A 74 -33.53 9.44 -9.74
C LEU A 74 -34.65 9.63 -8.72
N ASP A 75 -34.94 8.64 -7.89
CA ASP A 75 -36.08 8.68 -6.97
C ASP A 75 -35.67 9.20 -5.59
N LYS A 76 -34.40 8.99 -5.21
CA LYS A 76 -33.79 9.48 -3.98
C LYS A 76 -32.48 10.20 -4.28
N PRO A 77 -32.53 11.42 -4.84
CA PRO A 77 -31.36 12.19 -5.26
C PRO A 77 -30.24 12.27 -4.21
N GLU A 78 -30.60 12.40 -2.93
CA GLU A 78 -29.68 12.45 -1.80
C GLU A 78 -28.94 11.13 -1.50
N LYS A 79 -29.43 10.01 -2.03
CA LYS A 79 -28.80 8.68 -1.93
C LYS A 79 -27.97 8.31 -3.14
N SER A 80 -27.81 9.23 -4.09
CA SER A 80 -26.99 9.04 -5.28
C SER A 80 -25.59 8.57 -4.92
N ARG A 81 -25.12 7.54 -5.61
CA ARG A 81 -23.81 6.92 -5.36
C ARG A 81 -22.66 7.92 -5.52
N ILE A 82 -22.74 8.89 -6.43
CA ILE A 82 -21.72 9.93 -6.57
C ILE A 82 -21.56 10.76 -5.29
N LEU A 83 -22.65 11.06 -4.58
CA LEU A 83 -22.60 11.79 -3.31
C LEU A 83 -21.90 10.95 -2.23
N ALA A 84 -22.22 9.65 -2.17
CA ALA A 84 -21.55 8.73 -1.26
C ALA A 84 -20.04 8.62 -1.54
N LEU A 85 -19.63 8.65 -2.82
CA LEU A 85 -18.22 8.65 -3.22
C LEU A 85 -17.51 9.95 -2.84
N ILE A 86 -18.13 11.12 -3.06
CA ILE A 86 -17.57 12.41 -2.62
C ILE A 86 -17.49 12.44 -1.09
N ASP A 87 -18.42 11.84 -0.36
CA ASP A 87 -18.40 11.83 1.11
C ASP A 87 -17.40 10.84 1.74
N MET A 88 -16.75 10.00 0.93
CA MET A 88 -15.74 9.06 1.42
C MET A 88 -14.57 9.78 2.08
N GLY A 89 -14.08 9.26 3.22
CA GLY A 89 -12.95 9.85 3.93
C GLY A 89 -13.31 11.03 4.85
N LYS A 90 -14.58 11.43 4.98
CA LYS A 90 -15.03 12.46 5.94
C LYS A 90 -14.67 12.16 7.40
N THR A 91 -14.50 10.88 7.75
CA THR A 91 -14.15 10.43 9.11
C THR A 91 -12.68 10.04 9.23
N GLU A 92 -11.86 10.31 8.22
CA GLU A 92 -10.44 9.98 8.25
C GLU A 92 -9.71 10.86 9.28
N LYS A 93 -9.07 10.22 10.25
CA LYS A 93 -8.32 10.93 11.30
C LYS A 93 -7.10 11.60 10.68
N GLY A 94 -6.95 12.90 10.90
CA GLY A 94 -5.81 13.67 10.37
C GLY A 94 -5.97 14.14 8.93
N ALA A 95 -7.17 14.02 8.33
CA ALA A 95 -7.48 14.68 7.07
C ALA A 95 -7.23 16.20 7.20
N ALA A 96 -6.49 16.78 6.25
CA ALA A 96 -6.23 18.21 6.27
C ALA A 96 -7.55 18.99 6.21
N ALA A 97 -7.67 20.06 7.02
CA ALA A 97 -8.89 20.87 7.09
C ALA A 97 -9.34 21.40 5.71
N VAL A 98 -8.39 21.62 4.80
CA VAL A 98 -8.65 22.00 3.40
C VAL A 98 -9.41 20.90 2.64
N HIS A 99 -9.04 19.63 2.80
CA HIS A 99 -9.77 18.53 2.15
C HIS A 99 -11.20 18.41 2.66
N GLN A 100 -11.43 18.60 3.96
CA GLN A 100 -12.77 18.59 4.52
C GLN A 100 -13.62 19.76 4.00
N LYS A 101 -13.04 20.97 3.91
CA LYS A 101 -13.72 22.14 3.35
C LYS A 101 -14.11 21.92 1.89
N ASN A 102 -13.18 21.41 1.07
CA ASN A 102 -13.46 21.10 -0.34
C ASN A 102 -14.55 20.03 -0.47
N ARG A 103 -14.48 18.96 0.32
CA ARG A 103 -15.48 17.88 0.34
C ARG A 103 -16.87 18.40 0.66
N ASN A 104 -17.01 19.23 1.70
CA ASN A 104 -18.29 19.80 2.08
C ASN A 104 -18.88 20.67 0.95
N ALA A 105 -18.04 21.49 0.31
CA ALA A 105 -18.47 22.31 -0.82
C ALA A 105 -18.87 21.47 -2.04
N GLU A 106 -18.12 20.41 -2.35
CA GLU A 106 -18.42 19.47 -3.43
C GLU A 106 -19.75 18.73 -3.17
N ILE A 107 -19.96 18.22 -1.95
CA ILE A 107 -21.23 17.56 -1.57
C ILE A 107 -22.40 18.52 -1.68
N GLU A 108 -22.28 19.73 -1.15
CA GLU A 108 -23.36 20.71 -1.19
C GLU A 108 -23.72 21.06 -2.64
N ALA A 109 -22.71 21.33 -3.47
CA ALA A 109 -22.87 21.66 -4.88
C ALA A 109 -23.55 20.51 -5.64
N PHE A 110 -23.03 19.28 -5.54
CA PHE A 110 -23.59 18.13 -6.24
C PHE A 110 -24.98 17.77 -5.71
N THR A 111 -25.24 17.88 -4.40
CA THR A 111 -26.56 17.57 -3.84
C THR A 111 -27.62 18.54 -4.37
N ALA A 112 -27.34 19.83 -4.37
CA ALA A 112 -28.26 20.84 -4.89
C ALA A 112 -28.53 20.64 -6.38
N TRP A 113 -27.47 20.41 -7.16
CA TRP A 113 -27.55 20.21 -8.61
C TRP A 113 -28.30 18.93 -8.99
N ILE A 114 -27.97 17.78 -8.38
CA ILE A 114 -28.65 16.50 -8.66
C ILE A 114 -30.14 16.60 -8.32
N LYS A 115 -30.51 17.26 -7.21
CA LYS A 115 -31.92 17.49 -6.87
C LYS A 115 -32.65 18.29 -7.93
N ALA A 116 -32.04 19.38 -8.43
CA ALA A 116 -32.61 20.17 -9.51
C ALA A 116 -32.80 19.33 -10.78
N CYS A 117 -31.78 18.57 -11.20
CA CYS A 117 -31.88 17.70 -12.37
C CYS A 117 -32.92 16.59 -12.22
N CYS A 118 -33.03 15.97 -11.05
CA CYS A 118 -34.00 14.89 -10.81
C CYS A 118 -35.45 15.40 -10.72
N ALA A 119 -35.66 16.70 -10.48
CA ALA A 119 -36.97 17.34 -10.53
C ALA A 119 -37.37 17.74 -11.97
N ASP A 120 -36.41 17.82 -12.89
CA ASP A 120 -36.62 18.15 -14.29
C ASP A 120 -37.06 16.89 -15.08
N LYS A 121 -38.30 16.88 -15.55
CA LYS A 121 -38.87 15.75 -16.29
C LYS A 121 -38.16 15.50 -17.62
N GLU A 122 -37.75 16.54 -18.33
CA GLU A 122 -37.08 16.40 -19.63
C GLU A 122 -35.71 15.72 -19.45
N LEU A 123 -34.97 16.07 -18.40
CA LEU A 123 -33.70 15.43 -18.07
C LEU A 123 -33.87 13.98 -17.60
N ARG A 124 -34.91 13.69 -16.81
CA ARG A 124 -35.21 12.31 -16.38
C ARG A 124 -35.49 11.39 -17.56
N ASP A 125 -36.33 11.85 -18.49
CA ASP A 125 -36.85 11.05 -19.61
C ASP A 125 -35.95 11.11 -20.86
N ALA A 126 -34.90 11.95 -20.85
CA ALA A 126 -33.98 12.09 -21.96
C ALA A 126 -33.30 10.75 -22.34
N PRO A 127 -33.03 10.52 -23.65
CA PRO A 127 -32.33 9.32 -24.11
C PRO A 127 -30.99 9.10 -23.41
N LYS A 128 -30.54 7.84 -23.38
CA LYS A 128 -29.21 7.50 -22.87
C LYS A 128 -28.12 8.03 -23.79
N LEU A 129 -27.01 8.46 -23.20
CA LEU A 129 -25.78 8.76 -23.92
C LEU A 129 -25.16 7.49 -24.47
N LYS A 130 -24.31 7.65 -25.49
CA LYS A 130 -23.42 6.57 -25.95
C LYS A 130 -22.31 6.33 -24.94
N VAL A 131 -21.73 5.14 -24.95
CA VAL A 131 -20.72 4.72 -23.95
C VAL A 131 -19.46 5.60 -24.00
N GLU A 132 -19.08 6.03 -25.19
CA GLU A 132 -17.96 6.93 -25.48
C GLU A 132 -18.16 8.36 -24.94
N ASP A 133 -19.41 8.77 -24.72
CA ASP A 133 -19.77 10.10 -24.24
C ASP A 133 -19.86 10.17 -22.70
N LEU A 134 -19.77 9.02 -22.01
CA LEU A 134 -19.84 8.94 -20.56
C LEU A 134 -18.59 9.54 -19.90
N ALA A 135 -18.78 10.51 -18.99
CA ALA A 135 -17.78 11.01 -18.07
C ALA A 135 -17.36 9.92 -17.08
N LYS A 136 -16.11 9.49 -17.19
CA LYS A 136 -15.49 8.53 -16.29
C LYS A 136 -13.99 8.82 -16.21
N PRO A 137 -13.33 8.36 -15.13
CA PRO A 137 -11.87 8.38 -15.08
C PRO A 137 -11.25 7.69 -16.32
N PRO A 138 -10.09 8.17 -16.79
CA PRO A 138 -9.47 7.68 -18.02
C PRO A 138 -8.91 6.26 -17.88
N ARG A 139 -8.72 5.77 -16.65
CA ARG A 139 -8.15 4.45 -16.36
C ARG A 139 -9.24 3.43 -16.00
N PRO A 140 -9.02 2.13 -16.26
CA PRO A 140 -9.90 1.07 -15.77
C PRO A 140 -10.01 1.06 -14.23
N VAL A 141 -11.10 0.51 -13.72
CA VAL A 141 -11.39 0.47 -12.28
C VAL A 141 -10.32 -0.30 -11.49
N GLU A 142 -9.72 -1.31 -12.10
CA GLU A 142 -8.63 -2.10 -11.54
C GLU A 142 -7.40 -1.24 -11.27
N VAL A 143 -7.00 -0.42 -12.24
CA VAL A 143 -5.86 0.51 -12.12
C VAL A 143 -6.15 1.57 -11.07
N ILE A 144 -7.35 2.13 -11.10
CA ILE A 144 -7.80 3.13 -10.11
C ILE A 144 -7.76 2.57 -8.69
N ARG A 145 -8.20 1.33 -8.50
CA ARG A 145 -8.18 0.64 -7.21
C ARG A 145 -6.75 0.41 -6.74
N HIS A 146 -5.87 -0.06 -7.62
CA HIS A 146 -4.45 -0.29 -7.32
C HIS A 146 -3.76 0.98 -6.83
N ALA A 147 -4.07 2.14 -7.44
CA ALA A 147 -3.51 3.43 -7.07
C ALA A 147 -4.11 4.07 -5.79
N ARG A 148 -5.01 3.39 -5.07
CA ARG A 148 -5.55 3.91 -3.79
C ARG A 148 -4.53 3.78 -2.67
N LYS A 149 -4.59 4.71 -1.72
CA LYS A 149 -3.71 4.72 -0.54
C LYS A 149 -3.83 3.46 0.32
N ASP A 150 -5.01 2.89 0.43
CA ASP A 150 -5.24 1.67 1.20
C ASP A 150 -4.59 0.44 0.55
N GLN A 151 -4.64 0.33 -0.78
CA GLN A 151 -3.95 -0.71 -1.55
C GLN A 151 -2.43 -0.52 -1.52
N LEU A 152 -1.94 0.73 -1.62
CA LEU A 152 -0.52 1.01 -1.42
C LEU A 152 -0.06 0.64 0.00
N LEU A 153 -0.87 0.95 1.02
CA LEU A 153 -0.58 0.57 2.41
C LEU A 153 -0.56 -0.95 2.61
N GLU A 154 -1.48 -1.67 1.98
CA GLU A 154 -1.48 -3.13 1.98
C GLU A 154 -0.21 -3.69 1.32
N SER A 155 0.18 -3.16 0.15
CA SER A 155 1.41 -3.51 -0.55
C SER A 155 2.65 -3.23 0.33
N PHE A 156 2.74 -2.04 0.92
CA PHE A 156 3.81 -1.64 1.85
C PHE A 156 3.89 -2.58 3.06
N THR A 157 2.75 -2.94 3.63
CA THR A 157 2.66 -3.81 4.81
C THR A 157 3.18 -5.21 4.52
N ASN A 158 2.81 -5.76 3.35
CA ASN A 158 3.23 -7.10 2.91
C ASN A 158 4.65 -7.15 2.33
N SER A 159 5.30 -6.01 2.10
CA SER A 159 6.64 -5.93 1.52
C SER A 159 7.64 -5.33 2.51
N VAL A 160 7.83 -4.02 2.48
CA VAL A 160 8.79 -3.25 3.27
C VAL A 160 8.60 -3.48 4.77
N TRP A 161 7.37 -3.39 5.26
CA TRP A 161 7.08 -3.56 6.69
C TRP A 161 7.28 -5.00 7.17
N ALA A 162 6.96 -6.00 6.34
CA ALA A 162 7.23 -7.40 6.64
C ALA A 162 8.74 -7.66 6.78
N MET A 163 9.57 -6.94 6.02
CA MET A 163 11.04 -7.05 6.05
C MET A 163 11.72 -6.17 7.13
N ARG A 164 10.96 -5.46 7.96
CA ARG A 164 11.47 -4.44 8.89
C ARG A 164 12.58 -4.92 9.84
N PHE A 165 12.59 -6.20 10.22
CA PHE A 165 13.60 -6.74 11.16
C PHE A 165 15.04 -6.68 10.65
N ARG A 166 15.25 -6.45 9.35
CA ARG A 166 16.59 -6.17 8.77
C ARG A 166 17.14 -4.80 9.16
N CYS A 167 16.25 -3.87 9.52
CA CYS A 167 16.53 -2.43 9.61
C CYS A 167 16.11 -1.83 10.97
N MET A 168 15.08 -2.40 11.60
CA MET A 168 14.36 -1.76 12.70
C MET A 168 15.19 -1.60 13.97
N SER A 169 16.22 -2.42 14.19
CA SER A 169 17.09 -2.30 15.38
C SER A 169 17.67 -0.89 15.54
N CYS A 170 17.91 -0.19 14.42
CA CYS A 170 18.49 1.16 14.40
C CYS A 170 17.46 2.24 14.04
N HIS A 171 16.41 1.88 13.29
CA HIS A 171 15.52 2.83 12.64
C HIS A 171 14.12 2.94 13.24
N ILE A 172 13.77 2.08 14.21
CA ILE A 172 12.47 2.16 14.89
C ILE A 172 12.46 3.30 15.90
N GLU A 173 11.59 4.26 15.62
CA GLU A 173 11.37 5.46 16.42
C GLU A 173 11.13 5.09 17.89
N GLY A 174 11.94 5.71 18.75
CA GLY A 174 11.80 5.59 20.20
C GLY A 174 12.50 4.40 20.86
N SER A 175 13.06 3.45 20.10
CA SER A 175 13.92 2.41 20.68
C SER A 175 15.21 2.99 21.27
N SER A 176 15.80 2.26 22.21
CA SER A 176 17.04 2.68 22.89
C SER A 176 18.18 2.94 21.91
N GLU A 177 18.37 2.04 20.94
CA GLU A 177 19.43 2.18 19.94
C GLU A 177 19.14 3.29 18.94
N ASN A 178 17.88 3.43 18.48
CA ASN A 178 17.47 4.54 17.64
C ASN A 178 17.70 5.90 18.31
N LYS A 179 17.36 6.05 19.60
CA LYS A 179 17.59 7.31 20.35
C LYS A 179 19.06 7.74 20.35
N LYS A 180 19.99 6.79 20.50
CA LYS A 180 21.43 7.08 20.41
C LYS A 180 21.80 7.57 19.01
N LEU A 181 21.36 6.86 17.98
CA LEU A 181 21.68 7.20 16.59
C LEU A 181 21.04 8.51 16.13
N VAL A 182 19.85 8.85 16.66
CA VAL A 182 19.19 10.14 16.42
C VAL A 182 20.00 11.29 17.04
N ALA A 183 20.52 11.12 18.26
CA ALA A 183 21.37 12.14 18.89
C ALA A 183 22.61 12.47 18.04
N GLU A 184 23.15 11.47 17.33
CA GLU A 184 24.33 11.62 16.47
C GLU A 184 24.00 12.08 15.04
N ASN A 185 22.89 11.63 14.45
CA ASN A 185 22.63 11.71 13.01
C ASN A 185 21.32 12.43 12.63
N GLY A 186 20.53 12.85 13.63
CA GLY A 186 19.24 13.54 13.52
C GLY A 186 18.04 12.61 13.29
N ASP A 187 16.85 13.21 13.33
CA ASP A 187 15.55 12.50 13.28
C ASP A 187 15.32 11.65 12.03
N ARG A 188 16.06 11.93 10.94
CA ARG A 188 16.01 11.16 9.69
C ARG A 188 16.36 9.67 9.87
N VAL A 189 17.02 9.30 10.97
CA VAL A 189 17.27 7.89 11.31
C VAL A 189 15.97 7.18 11.66
N SER A 190 15.02 7.86 12.28
CA SER A 190 13.75 7.31 12.75
C SER A 190 12.70 7.24 11.65
N TRP A 191 12.98 6.52 10.57
CA TRP A 191 12.04 6.42 9.45
C TRP A 191 10.99 5.34 9.63
N PHE A 192 11.21 4.33 10.48
CA PHE A 192 10.11 3.46 10.96
C PHE A 192 9.41 4.15 12.12
N LYS A 193 8.18 4.59 11.87
CA LYS A 193 7.41 5.40 12.82
C LYS A 193 6.71 4.53 13.87
N ALA A 194 6.60 5.06 15.08
CA ALA A 194 5.92 4.41 16.20
C ALA A 194 4.42 4.18 15.90
N GLY A 195 3.83 5.02 15.05
CA GLY A 195 2.45 4.87 14.55
C GLY A 195 2.23 3.68 13.60
N GLY A 196 3.23 2.81 13.38
CA GLY A 196 3.08 1.58 12.61
C GLY A 196 3.27 1.75 11.09
N PRO A 197 2.77 0.81 10.28
CA PRO A 197 3.03 0.80 8.84
C PRO A 197 2.45 2.02 8.13
N GLU A 198 1.28 2.51 8.53
CA GLU A 198 0.63 3.68 7.92
C GLU A 198 1.43 4.96 8.15
N ALA A 199 1.79 5.25 9.39
CA ALA A 199 2.63 6.41 9.72
C ALA A 199 4.02 6.33 9.06
N THR A 200 4.57 5.11 8.94
CA THR A 200 5.84 4.88 8.25
C THR A 200 5.72 5.15 6.75
N LEU A 201 4.70 4.60 6.09
CA LEU A 201 4.46 4.85 4.66
C LEU A 201 4.25 6.34 4.40
N LYS A 202 3.45 7.02 5.23
CA LYS A 202 3.27 8.47 5.14
C LYS A 202 4.60 9.22 5.20
N TYR A 203 5.43 8.91 6.20
CA TYR A 203 6.76 9.52 6.31
C TYR A 203 7.62 9.26 5.07
N LEU A 204 7.60 8.03 4.54
CA LEU A 204 8.39 7.69 3.35
C LEU A 204 7.94 8.48 2.12
N MET A 205 6.63 8.63 1.90
CA MET A 205 6.06 9.43 0.80
C MET A 205 6.41 10.92 0.92
N ASP A 206 6.46 11.45 2.14
CA ASP A 206 6.80 12.85 2.42
C ASP A 206 8.32 13.11 2.44
N SER A 207 9.14 12.05 2.40
CA SER A 207 10.61 12.12 2.49
C SER A 207 11.28 12.02 1.11
N LYS A 208 12.62 12.18 1.10
CA LYS A 208 13.47 11.92 -0.08
C LYS A 208 14.12 10.52 -0.05
N LEU A 209 13.59 9.59 0.74
CA LEU A 209 14.14 8.23 0.82
C LEU A 209 13.75 7.34 -0.36
N ILE A 210 12.62 7.67 -1.00
CA ILE A 210 12.14 7.07 -2.24
C ILE A 210 12.38 8.05 -3.38
N ASP A 211 13.10 7.62 -4.41
CA ASP A 211 13.23 8.36 -5.66
C ASP A 211 12.22 7.80 -6.67
N ALA A 212 11.09 8.50 -6.84
CA ALA A 212 10.04 8.06 -7.77
C ALA A 212 10.43 8.26 -9.25
N LYS A 213 11.45 9.05 -9.56
CA LYS A 213 11.94 9.25 -10.94
C LYS A 213 12.93 8.17 -11.32
N GLU A 214 13.84 7.86 -10.40
CA GLU A 214 14.86 6.84 -10.55
C GLU A 214 14.77 5.83 -9.40
N PRO A 215 13.78 4.92 -9.40
CA PRO A 215 13.54 3.95 -8.31
C PRO A 215 14.80 3.28 -7.76
N ALA A 216 15.78 2.97 -8.62
CA ALA A 216 16.99 2.23 -8.25
C ALA A 216 17.93 3.06 -7.38
N LYS A 217 17.86 4.38 -7.49
CA LYS A 217 18.66 5.33 -6.72
C LYS A 217 18.03 5.71 -5.37
N SER A 218 16.89 5.12 -5.02
CA SER A 218 16.26 5.33 -3.72
C SER A 218 17.22 4.99 -2.58
N LEU A 219 17.35 5.89 -1.61
CA LEU A 219 18.20 5.66 -0.43
C LEU A 219 17.75 4.45 0.41
N LEU A 220 16.47 4.07 0.31
CA LEU A 220 15.95 2.81 0.87
C LEU A 220 16.56 1.55 0.26
N LEU A 221 17.19 1.63 -0.91
CA LEU A 221 17.92 0.52 -1.55
C LEU A 221 19.42 0.69 -1.39
N LEU A 222 19.95 1.87 -1.76
CA LEU A 222 21.39 2.10 -1.82
C LEU A 222 22.09 1.93 -0.47
N LYS A 223 21.46 2.38 0.64
CA LYS A 223 22.03 2.25 1.98
C LYS A 223 22.09 0.80 2.45
N PRO A 224 20.98 0.03 2.44
CA PRO A 224 21.02 -1.41 2.72
C PRO A 224 21.96 -2.23 1.83
N LEU A 225 22.15 -1.86 0.57
CA LEU A 225 23.14 -2.49 -0.31
C LEU A 225 24.58 -2.07 0.01
N ASN A 226 24.75 -1.00 0.79
CA ASN A 226 26.01 -0.35 1.08
C ASN A 226 26.71 0.26 -0.17
N GLU A 227 25.92 0.63 -1.19
CA GLU A 227 26.38 1.40 -2.36
C GLU A 227 26.57 2.89 -2.03
N VAL A 228 25.91 3.35 -0.97
CA VAL A 228 26.22 4.62 -0.29
C VAL A 228 26.48 4.34 1.17
N LYS A 229 27.30 5.18 1.83
CA LYS A 229 27.74 4.98 3.21
C LYS A 229 26.56 4.69 4.14
N HIS A 230 26.56 3.48 4.71
CA HIS A 230 25.60 3.03 5.70
C HIS A 230 26.34 2.47 6.91
N ALA A 231 26.29 3.18 8.04
CA ALA A 231 26.99 2.77 9.26
C ALA A 231 26.55 1.39 9.80
N GLY A 232 25.32 0.96 9.47
CA GLY A 232 24.81 -0.36 9.83
C GLY A 232 25.32 -1.51 8.95
N GLY A 233 26.16 -1.24 7.95
CA GLY A 233 26.68 -2.20 6.99
C GLY A 233 25.62 -2.76 6.04
N THR A 234 25.99 -3.77 5.25
CA THR A 234 25.11 -4.42 4.27
C THR A 234 23.95 -5.15 4.95
N LYS A 235 22.73 -4.80 4.55
CA LYS A 235 21.46 -5.43 4.98
C LYS A 235 20.76 -6.19 3.85
N PHE A 236 21.02 -5.82 2.61
CA PHE A 236 20.52 -6.46 1.40
C PHE A 236 21.66 -7.02 0.56
N ILE A 237 21.36 -8.09 -0.15
CA ILE A 237 22.11 -8.59 -1.29
C ILE A 237 21.17 -8.51 -2.50
N LEU A 238 21.70 -8.18 -3.68
CA LEU A 238 20.90 -8.12 -4.90
C LEU A 238 20.11 -9.42 -5.10
N GLY A 239 18.81 -9.27 -5.28
CA GLY A 239 17.85 -10.36 -5.44
C GLY A 239 17.51 -11.16 -4.18
N ASP A 240 18.05 -10.81 -3.01
CA ASP A 240 17.50 -11.32 -1.74
C ASP A 240 16.07 -10.81 -1.51
N ARG A 241 15.32 -11.46 -0.63
CA ARG A 241 13.91 -11.14 -0.37
C ARG A 241 13.73 -9.74 0.20
N GLY A 242 14.69 -9.23 0.97
CA GLY A 242 14.67 -7.86 1.46
C GLY A 242 14.78 -6.85 0.31
N TYR A 243 15.76 -7.05 -0.57
CA TYR A 243 15.94 -6.25 -1.77
C TYR A 243 14.71 -6.30 -2.66
N LYS A 244 14.22 -7.50 -3.02
CA LYS A 244 13.03 -7.69 -3.86
C LYS A 244 11.80 -6.97 -3.32
N ALA A 245 11.53 -7.12 -2.02
CA ALA A 245 10.37 -6.49 -1.38
C ALA A 245 10.43 -4.96 -1.43
N PHE A 246 11.59 -4.38 -1.12
CA PHE A 246 11.76 -2.93 -1.18
C PHE A 246 11.77 -2.43 -2.62
N ARG A 247 12.51 -3.10 -3.51
CA ARG A 247 12.65 -2.74 -4.92
C ARG A 247 11.31 -2.76 -5.64
N GLY A 248 10.56 -3.85 -5.50
CA GLY A 248 9.24 -4.01 -6.10
C GLY A 248 8.25 -2.96 -5.61
N PHE A 249 8.20 -2.70 -4.29
CA PHE A 249 7.35 -1.65 -3.73
C PHE A 249 7.70 -0.25 -4.27
N ILE A 250 8.99 0.09 -4.31
CA ILE A 250 9.46 1.40 -4.79
C ILE A 250 9.16 1.58 -6.28
N GLU A 251 9.35 0.55 -7.11
CA GLU A 251 9.00 0.61 -8.53
C GLU A 251 7.50 0.73 -8.76
N ASP A 252 6.68 0.01 -8.00
CA ASP A 252 5.23 0.11 -8.06
C ASP A 252 4.75 1.51 -7.65
N TYR A 253 5.22 2.01 -6.51
CA TYR A 253 4.96 3.38 -6.06
C TYR A 253 5.34 4.42 -7.12
N ALA A 254 6.52 4.29 -7.72
CA ALA A 254 6.98 5.20 -8.77
C ALA A 254 6.08 5.18 -10.01
N LYS A 255 5.63 3.99 -10.44
CA LYS A 255 4.69 3.85 -11.56
C LYS A 255 3.32 4.44 -11.24
N ILE A 256 2.82 4.26 -10.02
CA ILE A 256 1.59 4.90 -9.54
C ILE A 256 1.76 6.42 -9.59
N MET A 257 2.79 6.99 -8.96
CA MET A 257 2.99 8.45 -8.92
C MET A 257 3.18 9.09 -10.29
N ALA A 258 3.65 8.32 -11.28
CA ALA A 258 3.81 8.77 -12.65
C ALA A 258 2.61 8.45 -13.57
N ASP A 259 1.50 7.91 -13.03
CA ASP A 259 0.31 7.45 -13.76
C ASP A 259 0.64 6.54 -14.97
N LYS A 260 1.53 5.57 -14.77
CA LYS A 260 2.08 4.71 -15.84
C LYS A 260 1.37 3.39 -16.07
N TYR A 261 0.34 3.07 -15.27
CA TYR A 261 -0.48 1.87 -15.51
C TYR A 261 -1.64 2.24 -16.43
N GLU A 262 -1.74 1.60 -17.59
CA GLU A 262 -2.81 1.89 -18.56
C GLU A 262 -3.96 0.90 -18.41
N THR A 263 -3.63 -0.37 -18.20
CA THR A 263 -4.55 -1.49 -18.18
C THR A 263 -4.35 -2.36 -16.94
N ALA A 264 -5.32 -3.23 -16.65
CA ALA A 264 -5.20 -4.21 -15.57
C ALA A 264 -4.04 -5.20 -15.78
N ALA A 265 -3.62 -5.45 -17.03
CA ALA A 265 -2.53 -6.35 -17.35
C ALA A 265 -1.14 -5.76 -17.01
N ASP A 266 -1.05 -4.43 -16.90
CA ASP A 266 0.20 -3.73 -16.55
C ASP A 266 0.48 -3.80 -15.04
N LEU A 267 -0.52 -4.13 -14.23
CA LEU A 267 -0.42 -4.15 -12.78
C LEU A 267 0.56 -5.24 -12.30
N PRO A 268 1.27 -5.01 -11.18
CA PRO A 268 2.10 -6.04 -10.57
C PRO A 268 1.29 -7.29 -10.27
N LYS A 269 1.92 -8.46 -10.37
CA LYS A 269 1.31 -9.72 -9.97
C LYS A 269 0.90 -9.63 -8.49
N LYS A 270 -0.35 -9.97 -8.20
CA LYS A 270 -0.86 -9.99 -6.84
C LYS A 270 -0.20 -11.12 -6.05
N GLU A 271 0.36 -10.78 -4.91
CA GLU A 271 0.89 -11.75 -3.96
C GLU A 271 -0.22 -12.69 -3.47
N THR A 272 0.06 -13.98 -3.45
CA THR A 272 -0.89 -15.02 -2.99
C THR A 272 -0.82 -15.24 -1.47
N MET A 273 0.23 -14.73 -0.82
CA MET A 273 0.50 -14.90 0.61
C MET A 273 0.75 -13.54 1.27
N GLN A 274 0.18 -13.33 2.45
CA GLN A 274 0.52 -12.20 3.31
C GLN A 274 1.81 -12.49 4.06
N ALA A 275 2.68 -11.49 4.15
CA ALA A 275 3.97 -11.61 4.81
C ALA A 275 3.97 -10.93 6.18
N PHE A 276 4.53 -11.60 7.19
CA PHE A 276 4.56 -11.12 8.55
C PHE A 276 5.99 -11.17 9.11
N GLY A 277 6.59 -10.01 9.30
CA GLY A 277 7.91 -9.91 9.93
C GLY A 277 7.89 -10.34 11.39
N THR A 278 8.92 -11.08 11.82
CA THR A 278 9.07 -11.57 13.20
C THR A 278 10.47 -11.36 13.74
N ASP A 279 10.60 -11.44 15.06
CA ASP A 279 11.88 -11.56 15.75
C ASP A 279 12.24 -13.04 16.04
N ILE A 280 11.66 -13.99 15.29
CA ILE A 280 12.02 -15.41 15.39
C ILE A 280 13.28 -15.63 14.58
N TRP A 281 14.34 -16.15 15.22
CA TRP A 281 15.63 -16.36 14.57
C TRP A 281 15.85 -17.84 14.23
N LEU A 282 16.33 -18.09 13.01
CA LEU A 282 16.87 -19.37 12.58
C LEU A 282 18.38 -19.24 12.42
N LYS A 283 19.10 -20.21 12.98
CA LYS A 283 20.54 -20.41 12.81
C LYS A 283 20.78 -21.78 12.17
N ILE A 284 21.57 -21.81 11.10
CA ILE A 284 22.15 -23.05 10.57
C ILE A 284 23.65 -22.98 10.88
N ALA A 285 24.08 -23.78 11.86
CA ALA A 285 25.49 -23.92 12.24
C ALA A 285 26.17 -24.93 11.31
N ASN A 286 27.50 -24.91 11.22
CA ASN A 286 28.28 -25.89 10.44
C ASN A 286 27.78 -26.01 8.98
N THR A 287 27.50 -24.88 8.35
CA THR A 287 27.07 -24.88 6.94
C THR A 287 28.12 -25.54 6.03
N PRO A 288 27.71 -26.26 4.98
CA PRO A 288 28.66 -26.87 4.04
C PRO A 288 29.62 -25.84 3.44
N PRO A 289 30.92 -26.17 3.24
CA PRO A 289 31.89 -25.24 2.64
C PRO A 289 31.46 -24.69 1.27
N ALA A 290 30.72 -25.48 0.49
CA ALA A 290 30.21 -25.07 -0.82
C ALA A 290 29.22 -23.89 -0.76
N TRP A 291 28.68 -23.57 0.42
CA TRP A 291 27.78 -22.45 0.67
C TRP A 291 28.52 -21.18 1.09
N ALA A 292 29.82 -21.26 1.33
CA ALA A 292 30.62 -20.12 1.79
C ALA A 292 30.45 -18.93 0.86
N ASP A 293 30.20 -17.77 1.48
CA ASP A 293 30.01 -16.48 0.81
C ASP A 293 28.84 -16.38 -0.18
N LYS A 294 27.97 -17.40 -0.26
CA LYS A 294 26.80 -17.41 -1.13
C LYS A 294 25.54 -17.00 -0.38
N LEU A 295 24.56 -16.49 -1.12
CA LEU A 295 23.21 -16.27 -0.64
C LEU A 295 22.50 -17.61 -0.52
N VAL A 296 21.96 -17.89 0.66
CA VAL A 296 21.10 -19.06 0.91
C VAL A 296 19.70 -18.56 1.20
N GLN A 297 18.73 -19.10 0.48
CA GLN A 297 17.32 -18.97 0.82
C GLN A 297 16.86 -20.20 1.58
N VAL A 298 16.13 -19.97 2.66
CA VAL A 298 15.56 -21.02 3.51
C VAL A 298 14.06 -20.89 3.51
N LYS A 299 13.37 -22.01 3.27
CA LYS A 299 11.91 -22.15 3.36
C LYS A 299 11.57 -23.15 4.47
N VAL A 300 10.59 -22.82 5.30
CA VAL A 300 10.18 -23.60 6.47
C VAL A 300 8.75 -24.06 6.27
N PHE A 301 8.51 -25.37 6.36
CA PHE A 301 7.20 -26.00 6.14
C PHE A 301 6.74 -26.64 7.45
N ALA A 302 5.52 -26.32 7.91
CA ALA A 302 4.95 -26.93 9.09
C ALA A 302 4.50 -28.38 8.82
N TRP A 303 4.55 -29.23 9.84
CA TRP A 303 3.96 -30.56 9.81
C TRP A 303 2.43 -30.49 10.01
N ASP A 304 1.65 -31.05 9.09
CA ASP A 304 0.22 -31.29 9.28
C ASP A 304 0.04 -32.64 9.99
N ALA A 305 -0.20 -32.60 11.30
CA ALA A 305 -0.40 -33.81 12.11
C ALA A 305 -1.64 -34.62 11.69
N THR A 306 -2.65 -33.98 11.11
CA THR A 306 -3.89 -34.64 10.68
C THR A 306 -3.64 -35.42 9.40
N LYS A 307 -2.96 -34.78 8.43
CA LYS A 307 -2.65 -35.39 7.13
C LYS A 307 -1.37 -36.23 7.13
N LYS A 308 -0.58 -36.15 8.20
CA LYS A 308 0.75 -36.77 8.32
C LYS A 308 1.66 -36.44 7.13
N THR A 309 1.67 -35.17 6.72
CA THR A 309 2.51 -34.66 5.64
C THR A 309 3.02 -33.27 5.99
N TRP A 310 4.09 -32.85 5.34
CA TRP A 310 4.49 -31.44 5.32
C TRP A 310 3.47 -30.62 4.54
N GLU A 311 3.25 -29.38 4.98
CA GLU A 311 2.52 -28.40 4.18
C GLU A 311 3.20 -28.20 2.81
N THR A 312 2.40 -27.95 1.78
CA THR A 312 2.90 -27.73 0.41
C THR A 312 3.49 -26.33 0.25
N GLU A 313 2.95 -25.36 0.96
CA GLU A 313 3.41 -23.97 0.98
C GLU A 313 4.27 -23.70 2.22
N PRO A 314 5.34 -22.89 2.09
CA PRO A 314 6.17 -22.54 3.23
C PRO A 314 5.40 -21.66 4.21
N THR A 315 5.39 -22.04 5.48
CA THR A 315 4.82 -21.25 6.58
C THR A 315 5.72 -20.07 6.95
N ALA A 316 7.03 -20.18 6.68
CA ALA A 316 8.00 -19.11 6.87
C ALA A 316 9.18 -19.22 5.90
N SER A 317 9.94 -18.14 5.78
CA SER A 317 11.20 -18.17 5.03
C SER A 317 12.15 -17.07 5.48
N THR A 318 13.40 -17.19 5.06
CA THR A 318 14.42 -16.18 5.26
C THR A 318 15.53 -16.36 4.23
N ASP A 319 16.35 -15.33 4.02
CA ASP A 319 17.57 -15.42 3.25
C ASP A 319 18.67 -14.51 3.77
N ARG A 320 19.91 -14.96 3.56
CA ARG A 320 21.12 -14.23 3.95
C ARG A 320 22.33 -14.88 3.27
N LYS A 321 23.39 -14.09 3.09
CA LYS A 321 24.72 -14.61 2.82
C LYS A 321 25.22 -15.44 4.01
N VAL A 322 25.80 -16.59 3.72
CA VAL A 322 26.55 -17.39 4.69
C VAL A 322 27.83 -16.66 5.03
N TRP A 323 28.10 -16.47 6.32
CA TRP A 323 29.24 -15.71 6.83
C TRP A 323 30.11 -16.56 7.75
N GLY A 324 31.13 -15.95 8.36
CA GLY A 324 32.03 -16.63 9.29
C GLY A 324 32.84 -17.74 8.63
N GLN A 325 33.48 -17.43 7.49
CA GLN A 325 34.25 -18.40 6.68
C GLN A 325 33.40 -19.59 6.20
N GLY A 326 32.12 -19.35 5.89
CA GLY A 326 31.24 -20.37 5.34
C GLY A 326 30.66 -21.33 6.37
N LYS A 327 30.69 -21.00 7.67
CA LYS A 327 30.26 -21.90 8.75
C LYS A 327 28.92 -21.52 9.38
N LEU A 328 28.37 -20.35 9.04
CA LEU A 328 27.21 -19.81 9.74
C LEU A 328 26.23 -19.09 8.81
N PHE A 329 24.98 -19.55 8.87
CA PHE A 329 23.82 -18.80 8.41
C PHE A 329 22.96 -18.43 9.62
N GLN A 330 22.52 -17.18 9.72
CA GLN A 330 21.53 -16.79 10.73
C GLN A 330 20.73 -15.56 10.30
N HIS A 331 19.43 -15.58 10.52
CA HIS A 331 18.55 -14.45 10.25
C HIS A 331 17.16 -14.62 10.87
N THR A 332 16.36 -13.56 10.89
CA THR A 332 14.95 -13.60 11.29
C THR A 332 14.07 -14.23 10.21
N LEU A 333 13.01 -14.90 10.64
CA LEU A 333 11.98 -15.45 9.77
C LEU A 333 10.93 -14.41 9.41
N THR A 334 10.51 -14.42 8.15
CA THR A 334 9.27 -13.80 7.69
C THR A 334 8.23 -14.91 7.51
N LEU A 335 7.10 -14.81 8.22
CA LEU A 335 6.03 -15.79 8.10
C LEU A 335 5.17 -15.48 6.88
N ALA A 336 4.52 -16.51 6.34
CA ALA A 336 3.63 -16.41 5.19
C ALA A 336 2.31 -17.14 5.48
N ALA A 337 1.18 -16.48 5.21
CA ALA A 337 -0.14 -17.10 5.33
C ALA A 337 -1.08 -16.61 4.24
N ALA A 338 -1.98 -17.48 3.78
CA ALA A 338 -3.00 -17.12 2.81
C ALA A 338 -3.91 -16.01 3.38
N PRO A 339 -4.27 -14.99 2.59
CA PRO A 339 -5.20 -13.94 3.02
C PRO A 339 -6.49 -14.52 3.60
N GLY A 340 -6.94 -13.99 4.74
CA GLY A 340 -8.18 -14.41 5.39
C GLY A 340 -8.13 -15.73 6.17
N SER A 341 -7.02 -16.49 6.07
CA SER A 341 -6.82 -17.71 6.87
C SER A 341 -6.79 -17.44 8.37
N ALA A 342 -7.01 -18.48 9.19
CA ALA A 342 -6.91 -18.38 10.63
C ALA A 342 -5.53 -17.88 11.09
N ARG A 343 -4.44 -18.35 10.46
CA ARG A 343 -3.07 -17.88 10.72
C ARG A 343 -2.91 -16.40 10.39
N ALA A 344 -3.34 -15.96 9.20
CA ALA A 344 -3.25 -14.56 8.83
C ALA A 344 -4.02 -13.64 9.80
N LYS A 345 -5.21 -14.06 10.25
CA LYS A 345 -5.97 -13.32 11.28
C LYS A 345 -5.23 -13.25 12.61
N ALA A 346 -4.68 -14.36 13.10
CA ALA A 346 -3.93 -14.40 14.36
C ALA A 346 -2.62 -13.59 14.30
N TRP A 347 -1.92 -13.63 13.16
CA TRP A 347 -0.63 -12.96 13.01
C TRP A 347 -0.75 -11.44 12.78
N LYS A 348 -1.93 -10.90 12.49
CA LYS A 348 -2.12 -9.44 12.45
C LYS A 348 -1.78 -8.77 13.79
N SER A 349 -2.07 -9.42 14.92
CA SER A 349 -1.74 -8.88 16.25
C SER A 349 -0.36 -9.32 16.72
N LYS A 350 -0.03 -10.61 16.55
CA LYS A 350 1.25 -11.18 16.99
C LYS A 350 1.66 -12.32 16.05
N PRO A 351 2.51 -12.04 15.05
CA PRO A 351 3.11 -13.07 14.22
C PRO A 351 3.91 -14.06 15.08
N ASP A 352 3.63 -15.36 14.95
CA ASP A 352 4.29 -16.40 15.74
C ASP A 352 4.24 -17.77 15.03
N LEU A 353 5.22 -18.64 15.30
CA LEU A 353 5.18 -20.03 14.85
C LEU A 353 4.87 -20.95 16.02
N PRO A 354 3.85 -21.82 15.93
CA PRO A 354 3.51 -22.71 17.03
C PRO A 354 4.64 -23.71 17.30
N ASN A 355 4.73 -24.21 18.54
CA ASN A 355 5.63 -25.32 18.85
C ASN A 355 5.28 -26.54 17.97
N GLY A 356 6.28 -27.17 17.37
CA GLY A 356 6.04 -28.35 16.54
C GLY A 356 7.22 -28.79 15.71
N LYS A 357 6.94 -29.73 14.80
CA LYS A 357 7.88 -30.24 13.79
C LYS A 357 7.81 -29.41 12.52
N TYR A 358 8.97 -29.14 11.95
CA TYR A 358 9.14 -28.34 10.75
C TYR A 358 10.19 -28.94 9.83
N LEU A 359 9.96 -28.84 8.52
CA LEU A 359 10.94 -29.15 7.50
C LEU A 359 11.59 -27.84 7.03
N VAL A 360 12.91 -27.79 7.08
CA VAL A 360 13.72 -26.67 6.63
C VAL A 360 14.38 -27.04 5.32
N ARG A 361 14.02 -26.35 4.23
CA ARG A 361 14.62 -26.53 2.90
C ARG A 361 15.56 -25.37 2.58
N ALA A 362 16.76 -25.70 2.11
CA ALA A 362 17.77 -24.73 1.71
C ALA A 362 17.95 -24.71 0.19
N TYR A 363 18.07 -23.49 -0.34
CA TYR A 363 18.32 -23.20 -1.76
C TYR A 363 19.53 -22.27 -1.84
N LEU A 364 20.47 -22.61 -2.71
CA LEU A 364 21.74 -21.91 -2.84
C LEU A 364 21.75 -21.11 -4.14
N ASP A 365 21.94 -19.80 -4.03
CA ASP A 365 22.16 -18.96 -5.20
C ASP A 365 23.61 -19.11 -5.71
N ASP A 366 23.76 -19.34 -7.01
CA ASP A 366 25.04 -19.42 -7.72
C ASP A 366 25.39 -18.11 -8.45
N GLY A 367 24.70 -17.01 -8.11
CA GLY A 367 24.81 -15.71 -8.74
C GLY A 367 23.70 -15.41 -9.75
N LYS A 368 22.72 -16.32 -9.89
CA LYS A 368 21.48 -16.10 -10.64
C LYS A 368 20.78 -14.82 -10.21
N LEU A 369 20.61 -14.61 -8.90
CA LEU A 369 19.86 -13.47 -8.36
C LEU A 369 20.58 -12.13 -8.54
N ALA A 370 21.91 -12.14 -8.60
CA ALA A 370 22.69 -10.93 -8.89
C ALA A 370 22.56 -10.49 -10.36
N LYS A 371 22.36 -11.45 -11.29
CA LYS A 371 22.16 -11.18 -12.72
C LYS A 371 20.73 -10.74 -13.03
N ASP A 372 19.76 -11.39 -12.40
CA ASP A 372 18.34 -11.06 -12.49
C ASP A 372 17.74 -11.09 -11.09
N TRP A 373 17.56 -9.90 -10.51
CA TRP A 373 17.00 -9.77 -9.17
C TRP A 373 15.54 -10.20 -9.08
N THR A 374 14.84 -10.35 -10.21
CA THR A 374 13.45 -10.83 -10.26
C THR A 374 13.35 -12.35 -10.37
N ALA A 375 14.46 -13.04 -10.66
CA ALA A 375 14.49 -14.48 -10.75
C ALA A 375 14.19 -15.13 -9.39
N GLU A 376 13.61 -16.34 -9.41
CA GLU A 376 13.32 -17.11 -8.19
C GLU A 376 14.24 -18.33 -8.09
N LEU A 377 14.63 -18.68 -6.85
CA LEU A 377 15.31 -19.93 -6.58
C LEU A 377 14.29 -21.08 -6.54
N GLY A 378 14.55 -22.12 -7.32
CA GLY A 378 13.66 -23.24 -7.56
C GLY A 378 14.32 -24.60 -7.33
N ALA A 379 13.77 -25.64 -7.95
CA ALA A 379 14.23 -27.02 -7.77
C ALA A 379 15.71 -27.23 -8.16
N GLY A 380 16.20 -26.53 -9.18
CA GLY A 380 17.61 -26.59 -9.58
C GLY A 380 18.58 -26.00 -8.55
N ASP A 381 18.09 -25.10 -7.70
CA ASP A 381 18.88 -24.40 -6.68
C ASP A 381 18.81 -25.12 -5.32
N PHE A 382 18.00 -26.18 -5.21
CA PHE A 382 17.79 -26.94 -3.98
C PHE A 382 19.02 -27.76 -3.58
N VAL A 383 19.54 -27.49 -2.39
CA VAL A 383 20.77 -28.14 -1.88
C VAL A 383 20.51 -29.15 -0.76
N GLY A 384 19.31 -29.14 -0.17
CA GLY A 384 18.90 -30.16 0.79
C GLY A 384 17.86 -29.67 1.79
N GLU A 385 17.45 -30.58 2.65
CA GLU A 385 16.48 -30.35 3.70
C GLU A 385 16.86 -31.04 5.02
N ALA A 386 16.29 -30.57 6.12
CA ALA A 386 16.41 -31.20 7.42
C ALA A 386 15.18 -30.88 8.30
N GLU A 387 14.85 -31.80 9.20
CA GLU A 387 13.79 -31.59 10.18
C GLU A 387 14.30 -30.86 11.43
N VAL A 388 13.43 -30.04 12.01
CA VAL A 388 13.65 -29.40 13.31
C VAL A 388 12.36 -29.44 14.13
N THR A 389 12.51 -29.69 15.44
CA THR A 389 11.42 -29.46 16.40
C THR A 389 11.77 -28.21 17.19
N SER A 390 10.88 -27.23 17.21
CA SER A 390 11.15 -25.95 17.86
C SER A 390 9.88 -25.31 18.43
N ALA A 391 10.06 -24.64 19.56
CA ALA A 391 9.09 -23.71 20.13
C ALA A 391 9.23 -22.28 19.56
N TRP A 392 10.10 -22.09 18.56
CA TRP A 392 10.39 -20.84 17.87
C TRP A 392 10.55 -19.60 18.78
N PRO A 393 11.45 -19.65 19.77
CA PRO A 393 11.70 -18.50 20.63
C PRO A 393 12.08 -17.24 19.83
N ALA A 394 11.55 -16.11 20.26
CA ALA A 394 11.90 -14.80 19.74
C ALA A 394 13.19 -14.25 20.39
N GLY A 395 13.94 -13.48 19.61
CA GLY A 395 15.13 -12.75 20.04
C GLY A 395 16.45 -13.40 19.60
N TYR A 396 17.41 -12.54 19.27
CA TYR A 396 18.73 -12.93 18.76
C TYR A 396 19.46 -13.94 19.66
N GLY A 397 19.32 -13.85 20.99
CA GLY A 397 19.98 -14.74 21.94
C GLY A 397 19.33 -16.12 22.09
N LYS A 398 18.18 -16.37 21.46
CA LYS A 398 17.38 -17.59 21.64
C LYS A 398 17.01 -18.18 20.28
N MET A 399 17.99 -18.39 19.40
CA MET A 399 17.72 -18.86 18.05
C MET A 399 17.36 -20.34 18.02
N THR A 400 16.44 -20.71 17.12
CA THR A 400 16.32 -22.12 16.71
C THR A 400 17.56 -22.49 15.91
N THR A 401 18.29 -23.52 16.36
CA THR A 401 19.54 -23.94 15.72
C THR A 401 19.38 -25.28 15.03
N LEU A 402 19.75 -25.33 13.76
CA LEU A 402 19.89 -26.52 12.94
C LEU A 402 21.37 -26.77 12.65
N ASP A 403 21.79 -28.03 12.61
CA ASP A 403 23.11 -28.41 12.14
C ASP A 403 23.08 -28.58 10.61
N GLY A 404 23.87 -27.77 9.91
CA GLY A 404 23.99 -27.75 8.46
C GLY A 404 24.49 -29.06 7.87
N SER A 405 25.22 -29.88 8.64
CA SER A 405 25.64 -31.22 8.21
C SER A 405 24.47 -32.20 8.06
N LYS A 406 23.30 -31.87 8.65
CA LYS A 406 22.05 -32.64 8.51
C LYS A 406 21.23 -32.21 7.30
N VAL A 407 21.56 -31.09 6.66
CA VAL A 407 20.86 -30.63 5.45
C VAL A 407 21.34 -31.44 4.26
N LYS A 408 20.50 -32.35 3.79
CA LYS A 408 20.84 -33.29 2.71
C LYS A 408 19.69 -33.41 1.72
N LYS A 409 19.98 -33.81 0.48
CA LYS A 409 18.92 -34.17 -0.46
C LYS A 409 18.17 -35.41 0.08
N PRO A 410 16.82 -35.43 0.01
CA PRO A 410 16.01 -36.53 0.49
C PRO A 410 16.24 -37.82 -0.29
#